data_AF-A0AAF1JZK8-F1
#
_entry.id   AF-A0AAF1JZK8-F1
#
_cell.length_a   1.000
_cell.length_b   1.000
_cell.length_c   1.000
_cell.angle_alpha   90.00
_cell.angle_beta   90.00
_cell.angle_gamma   90.00
#
_symmetry.space_group_name_H-M   'P 1'
#
loop_
_entity.id
_entity.type
_entity.pdbx_description
1 polymer ?
#
loop_
_entity_poly.entity_id
_entity_poly.type
_entity_poly.pdbx_seq_one_letter_code
_entity_poly.pdbx_strand_id
1 'polypeptide(L)'
;MADALQMAPNWETMKQYAQTINTECWLMCLRMMYSYKNWDEFTIEGKLSGAGIQVDSAKKTTGLLTRDYMKAAKAVGLHPWGAGQSWSASDFRKWLTMGPVWVAGRWNPAGSHNVVVVGASDTKIRFIDPWNDVMPVAEDRTWDADTFIKGNPANRASAPGTDFYMTKIGAIMNFASFKDIY
;
A
#
# COMPACT_ATOMS: atom_id res chain seq x y z
N MET A 1 -15.38 7.45 -23.99
CA MET A 1 -16.06 6.91 -22.79
C MET A 1 -15.33 7.44 -21.57
N ALA A 2 -16.02 7.76 -20.48
CA ALA A 2 -15.35 8.19 -19.25
C ALA A 2 -14.48 7.04 -18.70
N ASP A 3 -13.26 7.33 -18.26
CA ASP A 3 -12.31 6.37 -17.71
C ASP A 3 -12.76 5.92 -16.32
N ALA A 4 -13.66 4.94 -16.27
CA ALA A 4 -14.25 4.46 -15.03
C ALA A 4 -13.23 3.66 -14.20
N LEU A 5 -13.19 3.91 -12.90
CA LEU A 5 -12.33 3.17 -11.97
C LEU A 5 -12.89 1.75 -11.73
N GLN A 6 -12.06 0.73 -11.91
CA GLN A 6 -12.21 -0.56 -11.26
C GLN A 6 -11.96 -0.37 -9.76
N MET A 7 -13.02 -0.46 -8.96
CA MET A 7 -12.94 -0.36 -7.50
C MET A 7 -12.71 -1.73 -6.87
N ALA A 8 -12.05 -1.77 -5.71
CA ALA A 8 -12.04 -2.96 -4.86
C ALA A 8 -13.46 -3.26 -4.35
N PRO A 9 -13.94 -4.51 -4.39
CA PRO A 9 -15.27 -4.86 -3.89
C PRO A 9 -15.41 -4.50 -2.42
N ASN A 10 -16.50 -3.83 -2.03
CA ASN A 10 -16.82 -3.43 -0.65
C ASN A 10 -15.74 -2.55 0.03
N TRP A 11 -14.94 -1.80 -0.74
CA TRP A 11 -13.92 -0.94 -0.15
C TRP A 11 -14.52 0.13 0.78
N GLU A 12 -15.78 0.55 0.58
CA GLU A 12 -16.45 1.54 1.44
C GLU A 12 -16.63 1.07 2.88
N THR A 13 -16.60 -0.25 3.15
CA THR A 13 -16.70 -0.79 4.50
C THR A 13 -15.37 -0.78 5.25
N MET A 14 -14.27 -0.46 4.56
CA MET A 14 -12.94 -0.38 5.14
C MET A 14 -12.81 0.90 5.98
N LYS A 15 -12.48 0.76 7.26
CA LYS A 15 -12.15 1.90 8.11
C LYS A 15 -10.85 2.54 7.60
N GLN A 16 -10.84 3.87 7.55
CA GLN A 16 -9.67 4.64 7.19
C GLN A 16 -8.91 5.05 8.45
N TYR A 17 -7.61 4.75 8.49
CA TYR A 17 -6.74 5.01 9.63
C TYR A 17 -5.68 6.05 9.29
N ALA A 18 -5.69 7.16 10.00
CA ALA A 18 -4.63 8.15 9.91
C ALA A 18 -3.41 7.72 10.73
N GLN A 19 -2.21 8.01 10.23
CA GLN A 19 -1.01 7.89 11.04
C GLN A 19 -0.86 9.13 11.93
N THR A 20 -0.42 8.92 13.16
CA THR A 20 -0.12 10.00 14.11
C THR A 20 1.37 10.29 14.20
N ILE A 21 2.21 9.38 13.69
CA ILE A 21 3.67 9.48 13.67
C ILE A 21 4.16 9.19 12.26
N ASN A 22 5.22 9.89 11.81
CA ASN A 22 5.75 9.84 10.44
C ASN A 22 6.17 8.44 9.96
N THR A 23 6.40 7.51 10.88
CA THR A 23 6.91 6.16 10.64
C THR A 23 5.83 5.07 10.65
N GLU A 24 4.55 5.42 10.84
CA GLU A 24 3.46 4.43 11.02
C GLU A 24 2.59 4.20 9.78
N CYS A 25 2.89 4.82 8.63
CA CYS A 25 2.13 4.66 7.38
C CYS A 25 1.85 3.18 7.04
N TRP A 26 2.87 2.33 7.16
CA TRP A 26 2.78 0.90 6.90
C TRP A 26 1.75 0.20 7.80
N LEU A 27 1.72 0.54 9.10
CA LEU A 27 0.86 -0.10 10.09
C LEU A 27 -0.59 0.34 9.91
N MET A 28 -0.82 1.63 9.65
CA MET A 28 -2.16 2.14 9.37
C MET A 28 -2.74 1.51 8.11
N CYS A 29 -1.93 1.37 7.06
CA CYS A 29 -2.35 0.65 5.86
C CYS A 29 -2.68 -0.82 6.17
N LEU A 30 -1.89 -1.52 6.99
CA LEU A 30 -2.22 -2.91 7.40
C LEU A 30 -3.52 -2.98 8.22
N ARG A 31 -3.79 -2.00 9.08
CA ARG A 31 -5.06 -1.89 9.83
C ARG A 31 -6.25 -1.69 8.89
N MET A 32 -6.12 -0.83 7.89
CA MET A 32 -7.14 -0.69 6.83
C MET A 32 -7.37 -2.04 6.12
N MET A 33 -6.31 -2.75 5.73
CA MET A 33 -6.44 -4.08 5.11
C MET A 33 -7.16 -5.10 6.03
N TYR A 34 -6.90 -5.08 7.34
CA TYR A 34 -7.60 -5.96 8.30
C TYR A 34 -9.06 -5.55 8.49
N SER A 35 -9.33 -4.25 8.58
CA SER A 35 -10.69 -3.72 8.66
C SER A 35 -11.53 -4.12 7.46
N TYR A 36 -10.95 -4.07 6.25
CA TYR A 36 -11.59 -4.56 5.03
C TYR A 36 -12.05 -6.03 5.14
N LYS A 37 -11.26 -6.88 5.80
CA LYS A 37 -11.59 -8.30 6.02
C LYS A 37 -12.47 -8.54 7.25
N ASN A 38 -12.84 -7.49 7.98
CA ASN A 38 -13.46 -7.60 9.30
C ASN A 38 -12.65 -8.48 10.27
N TRP A 39 -11.33 -8.35 10.22
CA TRP A 39 -10.40 -9.06 11.10
C TRP A 39 -9.97 -8.18 12.27
N ASP A 40 -9.51 -8.80 13.36
CA ASP A 40 -9.03 -8.08 14.54
C ASP A 40 -7.66 -7.43 14.27
N GLU A 41 -7.71 -6.12 14.06
CA GLU A 41 -6.59 -5.24 13.76
C GLU A 41 -5.55 -5.17 14.89
N PHE A 42 -5.95 -5.44 16.14
CA PHE A 42 -5.04 -5.41 17.29
C PHE A 42 -4.08 -6.60 17.30
N THR A 43 -4.34 -7.63 16.49
CA THR A 43 -3.45 -8.79 16.35
C THR A 43 -2.24 -8.54 15.44
N ILE A 44 -2.24 -7.47 14.64
CA ILE A 44 -1.21 -7.20 13.62
C ILE A 44 0.18 -7.12 14.26
N GLU A 45 0.35 -6.29 15.29
CA GLU A 45 1.65 -6.07 15.94
C GLU A 45 2.20 -7.36 16.56
N GLY A 46 1.33 -8.17 17.20
CA GLY A 46 1.71 -9.48 17.75
C GLY A 46 2.17 -10.46 16.67
N LYS A 47 1.46 -10.53 15.53
CA LYS A 47 1.85 -11.38 14.39
C LYS A 47 3.19 -10.96 13.80
N LEU A 48 3.42 -9.66 13.63
CA LEU A 48 4.67 -9.13 13.08
C LEU A 48 5.86 -9.39 14.02
N SER A 49 5.69 -9.12 15.33
CA SER A 49 6.69 -9.42 16.34
C SER A 49 7.00 -10.92 16.40
N GLY A 50 5.98 -11.78 16.31
CA GLY A 50 6.14 -13.23 16.24
C GLY A 50 6.92 -13.73 15.02
N ALA A 51 6.91 -12.96 13.91
CA ALA A 51 7.75 -13.21 12.74
C ALA A 51 9.19 -12.66 12.88
N GLY A 52 9.52 -12.04 14.00
CA GLY A 52 10.83 -11.45 14.29
C GLY A 52 11.01 -10.02 13.74
N ILE A 53 9.93 -9.30 13.46
CA ILE A 53 9.97 -7.88 13.07
C ILE A 53 10.09 -7.03 14.34
N GLN A 54 10.99 -6.05 14.34
CA GLN A 54 11.19 -5.13 15.45
C GLN A 54 10.12 -4.02 15.43
N VAL A 55 8.87 -4.36 15.79
CA VAL A 55 7.70 -3.49 15.65
C VAL A 55 7.87 -2.15 16.37
N ASP A 56 8.39 -2.15 17.60
CA ASP A 56 8.60 -0.93 18.36
C ASP A 56 9.58 0.03 17.67
N SER A 57 10.69 -0.50 17.13
CA SER A 57 11.64 0.31 16.37
C SER A 57 11.02 0.78 15.06
N ALA A 58 10.24 -0.06 14.38
CA ALA A 58 9.57 0.31 13.15
C ALA A 58 8.57 1.47 13.37
N LYS A 59 7.81 1.45 14.47
CA LYS A 59 6.85 2.51 14.81
C LYS A 59 7.52 3.81 15.24
N LYS A 60 8.65 3.74 15.94
CA LYS A 60 9.28 4.93 16.56
C LYS A 60 10.38 5.58 15.73
N THR A 61 11.11 4.80 14.92
CA THR A 61 12.36 5.31 14.31
C THR A 61 12.51 4.94 12.84
N THR A 62 12.31 3.69 12.45
CA THR A 62 12.78 3.22 11.12
C THR A 62 11.69 3.15 10.05
N GLY A 63 10.42 3.12 10.44
CA GLY A 63 9.38 2.53 9.59
C GLY A 63 9.58 1.03 9.40
N LEU A 64 8.68 0.38 8.65
CA LEU A 64 8.86 -1.00 8.25
C LEU A 64 9.95 -1.07 7.16
N LEU A 65 11.03 -1.81 7.44
CA LEU A 65 12.14 -1.94 6.51
C LEU A 65 11.72 -2.79 5.30
N THR A 66 12.16 -2.39 4.10
CA THR A 66 11.85 -3.12 2.86
C THR A 66 12.27 -4.59 2.90
N ARG A 67 13.37 -4.94 3.57
CA ARG A 67 13.79 -6.35 3.74
C ARG A 67 12.78 -7.21 4.51
N ASP A 68 11.93 -6.58 5.31
CA ASP A 68 10.93 -7.23 6.15
C ASP A 68 9.55 -7.27 5.49
N TYR A 69 9.34 -6.65 4.33
CA TYR A 69 8.03 -6.62 3.65
C TYR A 69 7.46 -8.01 3.36
N MET A 70 8.24 -8.91 2.75
CA MET A 70 7.76 -10.28 2.49
C MET A 70 7.42 -11.03 3.79
N LYS A 71 8.24 -10.84 4.82
CA LYS A 71 8.03 -11.46 6.13
C LYS A 71 6.76 -10.92 6.79
N ALA A 72 6.55 -9.60 6.74
CA ALA A 72 5.36 -8.93 7.24
C ALA A 72 4.12 -9.45 6.52
N ALA A 73 4.14 -9.49 5.18
CA ALA A 73 3.03 -9.98 4.36
C ALA A 73 2.58 -11.38 4.82
N LYS A 74 3.52 -12.32 4.89
CA LYS A 74 3.26 -13.70 5.34
C LYS A 74 2.70 -13.74 6.77
N ALA A 75 3.29 -12.97 7.68
CA ALA A 75 2.87 -12.93 9.08
C ALA A 75 1.42 -12.45 9.24
N VAL A 76 1.00 -11.47 8.42
CA VAL A 76 -0.35 -10.90 8.49
C VAL A 76 -1.36 -11.58 7.55
N GLY A 77 -0.96 -12.61 6.82
CA GLY A 77 -1.85 -13.35 5.90
C GLY A 77 -2.10 -12.65 4.57
N LEU A 78 -1.21 -11.74 4.17
CA LEU A 78 -1.19 -11.13 2.85
C LEU A 78 -0.26 -11.92 1.92
N HIS A 79 -0.57 -11.88 0.63
CA HIS A 79 0.32 -12.33 -0.40
C HIS A 79 1.19 -11.16 -0.89
N PRO A 80 2.53 -11.29 -0.83
CA PRO A 80 3.43 -10.29 -1.38
C PRO A 80 3.57 -10.50 -2.90
N TRP A 81 3.31 -9.45 -3.66
CA TRP A 81 3.58 -9.37 -5.09
C TRP A 81 4.96 -8.77 -5.33
N GLY A 82 5.60 -9.22 -6.40
CA GLY A 82 6.86 -8.67 -6.87
C GLY A 82 7.24 -9.32 -8.19
N ALA A 83 7.67 -8.50 -9.13
CA ALA A 83 8.38 -8.96 -10.32
C ALA A 83 9.18 -7.76 -10.81
N GLY A 84 10.46 -7.96 -11.16
CA GLY A 84 11.51 -6.99 -11.49
C GLY A 84 11.22 -5.99 -12.64
N GLN A 85 10.00 -5.49 -12.72
CA GLN A 85 9.43 -4.66 -13.77
C GLN A 85 8.49 -3.62 -13.14
N SER A 86 8.29 -2.52 -13.85
CA SER A 86 7.34 -1.47 -13.45
C SER A 86 5.93 -2.03 -13.47
N TRP A 87 5.11 -1.59 -12.51
CA TRP A 87 3.70 -1.96 -12.47
C TRP A 87 2.89 -1.03 -13.37
N SER A 88 1.84 -1.55 -13.99
CA SER A 88 0.92 -0.77 -14.81
C SER A 88 -0.39 -0.51 -14.08
N ALA A 89 -1.15 0.48 -14.54
CA ALA A 89 -2.51 0.71 -14.05
C ALA A 89 -3.41 -0.53 -14.27
N SER A 90 -3.17 -1.26 -15.37
CA SER A 90 -3.82 -2.56 -15.64
C SER A 90 -3.51 -3.61 -14.56
N ASP A 91 -2.30 -3.65 -14.01
CA ASP A 91 -1.96 -4.59 -12.93
C ASP A 91 -2.76 -4.28 -11.67
N PHE A 92 -2.84 -3.00 -11.30
CA PHE A 92 -3.70 -2.55 -10.20
C PHE A 92 -5.17 -2.91 -10.43
N ARG A 93 -5.70 -2.66 -11.64
CA ARG A 93 -7.08 -3.05 -11.99
C ARG A 93 -7.32 -4.54 -11.77
N LYS A 94 -6.39 -5.40 -12.20
CA LYS A 94 -6.48 -6.85 -11.97
C LYS A 94 -6.48 -7.19 -10.49
N TRP A 95 -5.54 -6.64 -9.72
CA TRP A 95 -5.46 -6.90 -8.28
C TRP A 95 -6.69 -6.45 -7.50
N LEU A 96 -7.26 -5.31 -7.90
CA LEU A 96 -8.43 -4.72 -7.25
C LEU A 96 -9.68 -5.58 -7.39
N THR A 97 -9.77 -6.46 -8.40
CA THR A 97 -10.88 -7.43 -8.48
C THR A 97 -10.98 -8.35 -7.25
N MET A 98 -9.87 -8.53 -6.52
CA MET A 98 -9.80 -9.40 -5.35
C MET A 98 -9.77 -8.63 -4.02
N GLY A 99 -9.70 -7.31 -4.08
CA GLY A 99 -9.70 -6.44 -2.91
C GLY A 99 -8.66 -5.32 -2.97
N PRO A 100 -8.61 -4.47 -1.93
CA PRO A 100 -7.66 -3.37 -1.85
C PRO A 100 -6.22 -3.87 -1.82
N VAL A 101 -5.30 -2.98 -2.20
CA VAL A 101 -3.89 -3.30 -2.37
C VAL A 101 -3.05 -2.40 -1.47
N TRP A 102 -2.29 -3.01 -0.57
CA TRP A 102 -1.26 -2.31 0.20
C TRP A 102 -0.06 -2.05 -0.71
N VAL A 103 0.39 -0.81 -0.79
CA VAL A 103 1.45 -0.39 -1.72
C VAL A 103 2.52 0.40 -0.98
N ALA A 104 3.78 0.08 -1.24
CA ALA A 104 4.93 0.89 -0.89
C ALA A 104 5.41 1.66 -2.12
N GLY A 105 5.77 2.93 -1.93
CA GLY A 105 6.34 3.77 -2.96
C GLY A 105 7.22 4.85 -2.38
N ARG A 106 7.81 5.66 -3.24
CA ARG A 106 8.53 6.88 -2.89
C ARG A 106 8.01 8.05 -3.72
N TRP A 107 6.95 8.69 -3.23
CA TRP A 107 6.32 9.84 -3.88
C TRP A 107 6.86 11.19 -3.41
N ASN A 108 7.77 11.19 -2.43
CA ASN A 108 8.47 12.38 -1.98
C ASN A 108 9.97 12.09 -1.78
N PRO A 109 10.84 13.13 -1.78
CA PRO A 109 12.26 12.95 -1.51
C PRO A 109 12.57 12.52 -0.07
N ALA A 110 11.68 12.79 0.88
CA ALA A 110 11.89 12.57 2.31
C ALA A 110 11.94 11.09 2.70
N GLY A 111 11.26 10.21 1.97
CA GLY A 111 11.34 8.78 2.23
C GLY A 111 10.29 7.95 1.51
N SER A 112 10.32 6.65 1.80
CA SER A 112 9.28 5.72 1.38
C SER A 112 8.00 5.96 2.16
N HIS A 113 6.87 5.69 1.51
CA HIS A 113 5.56 5.81 2.10
C HIS A 113 4.68 4.63 1.72
N ASN A 114 3.63 4.39 2.50
CA ASN A 114 2.69 3.32 2.28
C ASN A 114 1.27 3.86 2.18
N VAL A 115 0.52 3.33 1.23
CA VAL A 115 -0.89 3.68 0.96
C VAL A 115 -1.71 2.42 0.68
N VAL A 116 -3.03 2.55 0.68
CA VAL A 116 -3.94 1.48 0.27
C VAL A 116 -4.66 1.88 -1.01
N VAL A 117 -4.33 1.25 -2.14
CA VAL A 117 -5.03 1.45 -3.41
C VAL A 117 -6.39 0.76 -3.35
N VAL A 118 -7.44 1.50 -3.68
CA VAL A 118 -8.85 1.04 -3.65
C VAL A 118 -9.54 1.18 -5.01
N GLY A 119 -8.92 1.86 -5.97
CA GLY A 119 -9.46 2.02 -7.32
C GLY A 119 -8.37 2.25 -8.37
N ALA A 120 -8.58 1.76 -9.59
CA ALA A 120 -7.69 2.01 -10.71
C ALA A 120 -8.45 2.04 -12.04
N SER A 121 -7.97 2.86 -12.96
CA SER A 121 -8.43 2.94 -14.35
C SER A 121 -7.20 2.97 -15.26
N ASP A 122 -7.34 3.24 -16.56
CA ASP A 122 -6.15 3.28 -17.42
C ASP A 122 -5.29 4.52 -17.15
N THR A 123 -5.90 5.61 -16.67
CA THR A 123 -5.20 6.87 -16.44
C THR A 123 -5.14 7.32 -14.99
N LYS A 124 -5.92 6.73 -14.08
CA LYS A 124 -6.00 7.15 -12.67
C LYS A 124 -5.84 6.00 -11.68
N ILE A 125 -5.24 6.31 -10.52
CA ILE A 125 -5.17 5.45 -9.34
C ILE A 125 -5.82 6.19 -8.17
N ARG A 126 -6.79 5.54 -7.51
CA ARG A 126 -7.43 6.00 -6.28
C ARG A 126 -6.93 5.21 -5.09
N PHE A 127 -6.54 5.91 -4.03
CA PHE A 127 -5.92 5.31 -2.86
C PHE A 127 -6.24 6.09 -1.59
N ILE A 128 -6.16 5.41 -0.47
CA ILE A 128 -6.25 5.98 0.86
C ILE A 128 -4.84 6.20 1.39
N ASP A 129 -4.52 7.45 1.66
CA ASP A 129 -3.25 7.92 2.21
C ASP A 129 -3.40 8.07 3.73
N PRO A 130 -2.64 7.34 4.56
CA PRO A 130 -2.71 7.51 6.01
C PRO A 130 -2.14 8.86 6.48
N TRP A 131 -1.47 9.63 5.62
CA TRP A 131 -0.86 10.91 5.95
C TRP A 131 -1.71 12.11 5.52
N ASN A 132 -1.82 13.09 6.42
CA ASN A 132 -2.38 14.42 6.14
C ASN A 132 -1.57 15.47 6.91
N ASP A 133 -1.19 16.56 6.22
CA ASP A 133 -0.30 17.60 6.75
C ASP A 133 -0.96 18.53 7.80
N VAL A 134 -2.28 18.44 7.96
CA VAL A 134 -3.12 19.39 8.71
C VAL A 134 -3.78 18.74 9.92
N MET A 135 -4.25 17.50 9.80
CA MET A 135 -4.96 16.75 10.84
C MET A 135 -4.66 15.25 10.71
N PRO A 136 -4.77 14.47 11.80
CA PRO A 136 -4.64 13.02 11.73
C PRO A 136 -5.91 12.39 11.13
N VAL A 137 -6.15 12.65 9.85
CA VAL A 137 -7.17 12.01 9.02
C VAL A 137 -6.49 11.30 7.86
N ALA A 138 -6.99 10.12 7.51
CA ALA A 138 -6.60 9.49 6.26
C ALA A 138 -7.30 10.22 5.11
N GLU A 139 -6.60 10.38 3.99
CA GLU A 139 -7.13 11.07 2.82
C GLU A 139 -7.45 10.09 1.69
N ASP A 140 -8.64 10.24 1.13
CA ASP A 140 -9.03 9.57 -0.11
C ASP A 140 -8.57 10.43 -1.30
N ARG A 141 -7.54 9.95 -2.01
CA ARG A 141 -6.87 10.66 -3.09
C ARG A 141 -7.03 9.93 -4.41
N THR A 142 -7.04 10.68 -5.50
CA THR A 142 -6.94 10.13 -6.85
C THR A 142 -5.86 10.87 -7.63
N TRP A 143 -4.88 10.14 -8.15
CA TRP A 143 -3.78 10.69 -8.95
C TRP A 143 -3.79 10.12 -10.36
N ASP A 144 -3.08 10.78 -11.28
CA ASP A 144 -2.68 10.19 -12.55
C ASP A 144 -1.85 8.92 -12.30
N ALA A 145 -2.15 7.85 -13.03
CA ALA A 145 -1.50 6.56 -12.88
C ALA A 145 0.01 6.67 -13.10
N ASP A 146 0.43 7.43 -14.11
CA ASP A 146 1.85 7.68 -14.37
C ASP A 146 2.54 8.42 -13.21
N THR A 147 1.85 9.38 -12.57
CA THR A 147 2.38 10.08 -11.39
C THR A 147 2.49 9.17 -10.19
N PHE A 148 1.48 8.31 -9.97
CA PHE A 148 1.51 7.34 -8.88
C PHE A 148 2.60 6.28 -9.09
N ILE A 149 2.72 5.76 -10.32
CA ILE A 149 3.61 4.64 -10.62
C ILE A 149 5.06 5.10 -10.78
N LYS A 150 5.29 6.10 -11.63
CA LYS A 150 6.63 6.55 -12.05
C LYS A 150 7.12 7.78 -11.31
N GLY A 151 6.27 8.33 -10.43
CA GLY A 151 6.55 9.57 -9.74
C GLY A 151 6.21 10.82 -10.54
N ASN A 152 6.22 11.97 -9.85
CA ASN A 152 5.96 13.26 -10.49
C ASN A 152 7.05 13.55 -11.54
N PRO A 153 6.69 13.84 -12.80
CA PRO A 153 7.62 14.12 -13.89
C PRO A 153 8.72 15.13 -13.55
N ALA A 154 8.43 16.13 -12.71
CA ALA A 154 9.37 17.16 -12.32
C ALA A 154 10.48 16.68 -11.36
N ASN A 155 10.28 15.55 -10.67
CA ASN A 155 11.23 15.05 -9.66
C ASN A 155 11.36 13.52 -9.61
N ARG A 156 11.07 12.81 -10.72
CA ARG A 156 11.12 11.33 -10.77
C ARG A 156 12.40 10.71 -10.24
N ALA A 157 13.55 11.36 -10.43
CA ALA A 157 14.83 10.86 -9.93
C ALA A 157 14.87 10.73 -8.38
N SER A 158 14.20 11.63 -7.65
CA SER A 158 14.18 11.65 -6.18
C SER A 158 12.85 11.17 -5.58
N ALA A 159 11.80 11.09 -6.40
CA ALA A 159 10.48 10.60 -6.02
C ALA A 159 9.88 9.72 -7.14
N PRO A 160 10.42 8.52 -7.41
CA PRO A 160 10.03 7.68 -8.55
C PRO A 160 8.70 6.94 -8.38
N GLY A 161 7.88 7.27 -7.37
CA GLY A 161 6.62 6.61 -7.12
C GLY A 161 6.81 5.14 -6.72
N THR A 162 5.95 4.26 -7.23
CA THR A 162 6.05 2.82 -6.95
C THR A 162 7.24 2.16 -7.64
N ASP A 163 7.75 2.72 -8.76
CA ASP A 163 8.92 2.19 -9.48
C ASP A 163 10.18 2.17 -8.61
N PHE A 164 10.21 2.94 -7.51
CA PHE A 164 11.24 2.83 -6.48
C PHE A 164 11.48 1.38 -6.03
N TYR A 165 10.43 0.58 -6.00
CA TYR A 165 10.41 -0.78 -5.49
C TYR A 165 10.19 -1.84 -6.57
N MET A 166 10.35 -1.52 -7.86
CA MET A 166 10.13 -2.48 -8.95
C MET A 166 10.97 -3.76 -8.83
N THR A 167 12.10 -3.72 -8.10
CA THR A 167 12.99 -4.87 -7.86
C THR A 167 12.76 -5.55 -6.50
N LYS A 168 11.79 -5.11 -5.70
CA LYS A 168 11.59 -5.54 -4.32
C LYS A 168 10.27 -6.30 -4.16
N ILE A 169 10.38 -7.56 -3.78
CA ILE A 169 9.22 -8.40 -3.50
C ILE A 169 8.52 -7.93 -2.22
N GLY A 170 7.19 -7.86 -2.28
CA GLY A 170 6.34 -7.46 -1.15
C GLY A 170 6.13 -5.95 -1.05
N ALA A 171 6.60 -5.14 -1.99
CA ALA A 171 6.22 -3.73 -2.03
C ALA A 171 4.76 -3.53 -2.47
N ILE A 172 4.13 -4.56 -3.04
CA ILE A 172 2.69 -4.62 -3.28
C ILE A 172 2.15 -5.87 -2.60
N MET A 173 1.04 -5.75 -1.87
CA MET A 173 0.45 -6.88 -1.15
C MET A 173 -1.08 -6.80 -1.16
N ASN A 174 -1.75 -7.95 -1.24
CA ASN A 174 -3.19 -8.05 -1.02
C ASN A 174 -3.54 -9.44 -0.42
N PHE A 175 -4.82 -9.75 -0.24
CA PHE A 175 -5.24 -11.05 0.29
C PHE A 175 -5.30 -12.18 -0.75
N ALA A 176 -5.03 -11.88 -2.02
CA ALA A 176 -5.16 -12.84 -3.10
C ALA A 176 -3.86 -13.62 -3.33
N SER A 177 -3.98 -14.88 -3.68
CA SER A 177 -2.86 -15.73 -4.11
C SER A 177 -2.81 -15.85 -5.63
N PHE A 178 -1.70 -16.35 -6.19
CA PHE A 178 -1.60 -16.63 -7.63
C PHE A 178 -2.71 -17.56 -8.18
N LYS A 179 -3.33 -18.40 -7.33
CA LYS A 179 -4.44 -19.28 -7.72
C LYS A 179 -5.75 -18.53 -7.98
N ASP A 180 -5.82 -17.27 -7.56
CA ASP A 180 -7.04 -16.46 -7.65
C ASP A 180 -7.02 -15.53 -8.90
N ILE A 181 -5.90 -15.52 -9.65
CA ILE A 181 -5.67 -14.60 -10.79
C ILE A 181 -5.67 -15.33 -12.15
N TYR A 182 -5.47 -16.65 -12.15
CA TYR A 182 -5.41 -17.50 -13.34
C TYR A 182 -6.31 -18.71 -13.17
#